data_AF-A0A8T7ET33-F1
#
_entry.id   AF-A0A8T7ET33-F1
#
_cell.length_a   1.000
_cell.length_b   1.000
_cell.length_c   1.000
_cell.angle_alpha   90.00
_cell.angle_beta   90.00
_cell.angle_gamma   90.00
#
_symmetry.space_group_name_H-M   'P 1'
#
loop_
_entity.id
_entity.type
_entity.pdbx_description
1 polymer ?
#
loop_
_entity_poly.entity_id
_entity_poly.type
_entity_poly.pdbx_seq_one_letter_code
_entity_poly.pdbx_strand_id
1 'polypeptide(L)'
;MRSAICAAKQGKFFQYADALYAWTDAYEGQAFLDNRLVTGAENLGLDMAAFGECRSANPERDVLAAAQQDAGGRSTTLVPPAVAVNDVLVESLDIDTINADIDAAIALRSGATPEPTSEAASESTAEPTSEAASESTAEPTVEPTTEPTTEPTTAPTDEPTAQPTPEPTDGG
;
A
#
# COMPACT_ATOMS: atom_id res chain seq x y z
N MET A 1 -10.85 -7.76 -12.81
CA MET A 1 -10.62 -8.72 -11.70
C MET A 1 -10.28 -10.13 -12.16
N ARG A 2 -11.05 -10.75 -13.09
CA ARG A 2 -10.79 -12.13 -13.55
C ARG A 2 -9.33 -12.42 -13.91
N SER A 3 -8.71 -11.56 -14.72
CA SER A 3 -7.32 -11.73 -15.13
C SER A 3 -6.32 -11.66 -13.96
N ALA A 4 -6.55 -10.78 -12.97
CA ALA A 4 -5.71 -10.71 -11.78
C ALA A 4 -5.81 -11.99 -10.93
N ILE A 5 -7.02 -12.57 -10.81
CA ILE A 5 -7.21 -13.87 -10.13
C ILE A 5 -6.43 -14.98 -10.85
N CYS A 6 -6.46 -14.98 -12.19
CA CYS A 6 -5.69 -15.95 -12.97
C CYS A 6 -4.18 -15.74 -12.88
N ALA A 7 -3.72 -14.49 -12.78
CA ALA A 7 -2.32 -14.18 -12.50
C ALA A 7 -1.91 -14.63 -11.09
N ALA A 8 -2.80 -14.55 -10.11
CA ALA A 8 -2.56 -15.03 -8.75
C ALA A 8 -2.26 -16.53 -8.71
N LYS A 9 -2.96 -17.34 -9.52
CA LYS A 9 -2.70 -18.79 -9.63
C LYS A 9 -1.28 -19.12 -10.12
N GLN A 10 -0.60 -18.14 -10.73
CA GLN A 10 0.78 -18.25 -11.22
C GLN A 10 1.76 -17.43 -10.37
N GLY A 11 1.34 -16.94 -9.19
CA GLY A 11 2.19 -16.15 -8.29
C GLY A 11 2.46 -14.72 -8.76
N LYS A 12 1.68 -14.21 -9.73
CA LYS A 12 1.87 -12.91 -10.38
C LYS A 12 0.77 -11.89 -10.06
N PHE A 13 0.07 -12.07 -8.93
CA PHE A 13 -1.08 -11.22 -8.57
C PHE A 13 -0.70 -9.74 -8.52
N PHE A 14 0.29 -9.38 -7.70
CA PHE A 14 0.65 -7.98 -7.47
C PHE A 14 1.19 -7.32 -8.74
N GLN A 15 2.04 -8.01 -9.50
CA GLN A 15 2.57 -7.46 -10.75
C GLN A 15 1.45 -7.21 -11.78
N TYR A 16 0.45 -8.09 -11.83
CA TYR A 16 -0.70 -7.89 -12.69
C TYR A 16 -1.63 -6.79 -12.17
N ALA A 17 -1.84 -6.72 -10.85
CA ALA A 17 -2.64 -5.67 -10.21
C ALA A 17 -2.01 -4.28 -10.43
N ASP A 18 -0.70 -4.15 -10.21
CA ASP A 18 0.05 -2.92 -10.46
C ASP A 18 -0.05 -2.49 -11.92
N ALA A 19 0.06 -3.45 -12.86
CA ALA A 19 -0.14 -3.17 -14.28
C ALA A 19 -1.56 -2.67 -14.58
N LEU A 20 -2.60 -3.25 -13.96
CA LEU A 20 -3.98 -2.78 -14.10
C LEU A 20 -4.14 -1.34 -13.61
N TYR A 21 -3.56 -0.99 -12.46
CA TYR A 21 -3.58 0.38 -11.95
C TYR A 21 -2.79 1.34 -12.87
N ALA A 22 -1.60 0.96 -13.32
CA ALA A 22 -0.84 1.78 -14.25
C ALA A 22 -1.63 2.04 -15.56
N TRP A 23 -2.41 1.06 -16.02
CA TRP A 23 -3.22 1.23 -17.23
C TRP A 23 -4.43 2.13 -17.05
N THR A 24 -4.99 2.30 -15.84
CA THR A 24 -6.10 3.24 -15.64
C THR A 24 -5.67 4.66 -15.96
N ASP A 25 -4.44 5.01 -15.59
CA ASP A 25 -3.89 6.34 -15.81
C ASP A 25 -3.41 6.52 -17.26
N ALA A 26 -2.85 5.47 -17.86
CA ALA A 26 -2.28 5.54 -19.19
C ALA A 26 -3.31 5.40 -20.33
N TYR A 27 -4.46 4.77 -20.09
CA TYR A 27 -5.39 4.38 -21.16
C TYR A 27 -6.86 4.62 -20.85
N GLU A 28 -7.20 5.23 -19.72
CA GLU A 28 -8.57 5.64 -19.34
C GLU A 28 -9.62 4.55 -19.63
N GLY A 29 -10.61 4.81 -20.48
CA GLY A 29 -11.69 3.87 -20.84
C GLY A 29 -11.23 2.62 -21.62
N GLN A 30 -9.97 2.58 -22.05
CA GLN A 30 -9.37 1.44 -22.76
C GLN A 30 -8.42 0.61 -21.86
N ALA A 31 -8.31 0.95 -20.57
CA ALA A 31 -7.43 0.28 -19.62
C ALA A 31 -7.72 -1.22 -19.44
N PHE A 32 -8.94 -1.65 -19.72
CA PHE A 32 -9.40 -3.03 -19.45
C PHE A 32 -9.95 -3.76 -20.68
N LEU A 33 -9.54 -3.34 -21.89
CA LEU A 33 -9.83 -4.10 -23.10
C LEU A 33 -9.19 -5.48 -23.05
N ASP A 34 -9.89 -6.48 -23.61
CA ASP A 34 -9.50 -7.89 -23.49
C ASP A 34 -8.07 -8.14 -24.03
N ASN A 35 -7.74 -7.56 -25.18
CA ASN A 35 -6.41 -7.64 -25.79
C ASN A 35 -5.32 -7.10 -24.87
N ARG A 36 -5.55 -5.97 -24.19
CA ARG A 36 -4.59 -5.40 -23.23
C ARG A 36 -4.41 -6.30 -22.02
N LEU A 37 -5.48 -6.88 -21.51
CA LEU A 37 -5.42 -7.83 -20.40
C LEU A 37 -4.61 -9.09 -20.78
N VAL A 38 -4.75 -9.56 -22.03
CA VAL A 38 -3.99 -10.69 -22.57
C VAL A 38 -2.51 -10.31 -22.77
N THR A 39 -2.21 -9.23 -23.48
CA THR A 39 -0.84 -8.76 -23.71
C THR A 39 -0.12 -8.44 -22.41
N GLY A 40 -0.83 -7.90 -21.42
CA GLY A 40 -0.26 -7.66 -20.09
C GLY A 40 0.11 -8.96 -19.35
N ALA A 41 -0.67 -10.03 -19.52
CA ALA A 41 -0.32 -11.35 -18.99
C ALA A 41 0.92 -11.93 -19.70
N GLU A 42 0.98 -11.79 -21.03
CA GLU A 42 2.14 -12.22 -21.83
C GLU A 42 3.41 -11.50 -21.38
N ASN A 43 3.35 -10.16 -21.22
CA ASN A 43 4.49 -9.35 -20.79
C ASN A 43 4.99 -9.69 -19.39
N LEU A 44 4.12 -10.21 -18.53
CA LEU A 44 4.48 -10.66 -17.19
C LEU A 44 5.02 -12.10 -17.15
N GLY A 45 5.09 -12.75 -18.31
CA GLY A 45 5.62 -14.11 -18.46
C GLY A 45 4.69 -15.18 -17.91
N LEU A 46 3.37 -14.95 -17.96
CA LEU A 46 2.41 -15.98 -17.55
C LEU A 46 2.35 -17.10 -18.59
N ASP A 47 2.08 -18.31 -18.11
CA ASP A 47 1.61 -19.39 -18.95
C ASP A 47 0.25 -19.00 -19.52
N MET A 48 0.23 -18.72 -20.82
CA MET A 48 -0.97 -18.23 -21.52
C MET A 48 -2.02 -19.32 -21.74
N ALA A 49 -1.62 -20.59 -21.76
CA ALA A 49 -2.58 -21.70 -21.83
C ALA A 49 -3.34 -21.81 -20.50
N ALA A 50 -2.60 -21.85 -19.38
CA ALA A 50 -3.19 -21.89 -18.03
C ALA A 50 -4.00 -20.62 -17.72
N PHE A 51 -3.52 -19.46 -18.17
CA PHE A 51 -4.24 -18.19 -18.02
C PHE A 51 -5.55 -18.16 -18.82
N GLY A 52 -5.53 -18.65 -20.07
CA GLY A 52 -6.72 -18.77 -20.91
C GLY A 52 -7.76 -19.72 -20.33
N GLU A 53 -7.32 -20.91 -19.89
CA GLU A 53 -8.18 -21.90 -19.22
C GLU A 53 -8.83 -21.28 -17.96
N CYS A 54 -8.03 -20.65 -17.11
CA CYS A 54 -8.53 -19.96 -15.92
C CYS A 54 -9.57 -18.89 -16.28
N ARG A 55 -9.33 -18.06 -17.30
CA ARG A 55 -10.28 -17.01 -17.72
C ARG A 55 -11.60 -17.57 -18.26
N SER A 56 -11.59 -18.77 -18.83
CA SER A 56 -12.79 -19.44 -19.31
C SER A 56 -13.64 -20.06 -18.19
N ALA A 57 -13.00 -20.39 -17.05
CA ALA A 57 -13.63 -21.08 -15.93
C ALA A 57 -14.48 -20.19 -14.98
N ASN A 58 -14.55 -18.87 -15.21
CA ASN A 58 -15.24 -17.90 -14.33
C ASN A 58 -14.74 -17.93 -12.85
N PRO A 59 -13.43 -17.71 -12.62
CA PRO A 59 -12.76 -17.90 -11.33
C PRO A 59 -13.20 -16.91 -10.25
N GLU A 60 -13.89 -15.83 -10.62
CA GLU A 60 -14.46 -14.88 -9.68
C GLU A 60 -15.53 -15.49 -8.76
N ARG A 61 -16.19 -16.59 -9.15
CA ARG A 61 -17.23 -17.21 -8.30
C ARG A 61 -16.65 -17.72 -6.98
N ASP A 62 -15.52 -18.41 -7.06
CA ASP A 62 -14.86 -18.99 -5.89
C ASP A 62 -14.29 -17.88 -4.99
N VAL A 63 -13.68 -16.86 -5.61
CA VAL A 63 -13.11 -15.72 -4.89
C VAL A 63 -14.19 -14.88 -4.21
N LEU A 64 -15.33 -14.66 -4.86
CA LEU A 64 -16.40 -13.84 -4.28
C LEU A 64 -17.07 -14.54 -3.09
N ALA A 65 -17.25 -15.86 -3.16
CA ALA A 65 -17.78 -16.64 -2.04
C ALA A 65 -16.83 -16.59 -0.83
N ALA A 66 -15.54 -16.78 -1.06
CA ALA A 66 -14.53 -16.65 -0.01
C ALA A 66 -14.47 -15.22 0.56
N ALA A 67 -14.48 -14.21 -0.31
CA ALA A 67 -14.43 -12.80 0.11
C ALA A 67 -15.66 -12.38 0.93
N GLN A 68 -16.85 -12.90 0.61
CA GLN A 68 -18.07 -12.64 1.39
C GLN A 68 -18.03 -13.30 2.76
N GLN A 69 -17.46 -14.50 2.87
CA GLN A 69 -17.28 -15.17 4.16
C GLN A 69 -16.27 -14.42 5.03
N ASP A 70 -15.15 -13.98 4.44
CA ASP A 70 -14.11 -13.20 5.11
C ASP A 70 -14.60 -11.82 5.54
N ALA A 71 -15.31 -11.08 4.67
CA ALA A 71 -15.83 -9.75 4.99
C ALA A 71 -17.02 -9.82 5.95
N GLY A 72 -17.95 -10.76 5.74
CA GLY A 72 -19.11 -10.96 6.61
C GLY A 72 -18.76 -11.44 8.01
N GLY A 73 -17.60 -12.08 8.19
CA GLY A 73 -17.04 -12.41 9.50
C GLY A 73 -16.39 -11.23 10.23
N ARG A 74 -16.01 -10.16 9.51
CA ARG A 74 -15.25 -9.02 10.05
C ARG A 74 -16.09 -7.75 10.22
N SER A 75 -16.88 -7.37 9.22
CA SER A 75 -17.76 -6.19 9.26
C SER A 75 -18.72 -6.15 8.06
N THR A 76 -20.00 -5.85 8.31
CA THR A 76 -21.02 -5.67 7.26
C THR A 76 -20.94 -4.32 6.54
N THR A 77 -20.07 -3.42 7.00
CA THR A 77 -19.94 -2.03 6.49
C THR A 77 -18.53 -1.78 5.95
N LEU A 78 -17.79 -2.84 5.60
CA LEU A 78 -16.41 -2.74 5.13
C LEU A 78 -16.35 -1.99 3.78
N VAL A 79 -15.65 -0.86 3.76
CA VAL A 79 -15.39 -0.08 2.55
C VAL A 79 -13.89 -0.18 2.23
N PRO A 80 -13.48 -0.62 1.03
CA PRO A 80 -12.09 -0.60 0.63
C PRO A 80 -11.52 0.83 0.48
N PRO A 81 -10.23 1.05 0.77
CA PRO A 81 -9.28 0.10 1.34
C PRO A 81 -9.59 -0.20 2.82
N ALA A 82 -9.34 -1.44 3.24
CA ALA A 82 -9.47 -1.88 4.63
C ALA A 82 -8.43 -2.96 4.93
N VAL A 83 -7.84 -2.90 6.12
CA VAL A 83 -6.81 -3.83 6.57
C VAL A 83 -7.26 -4.44 7.89
N ALA A 84 -7.02 -5.74 8.07
CA ALA A 84 -7.24 -6.42 9.33
C ALA A 84 -5.98 -7.19 9.74
N VAL A 85 -5.68 -7.17 11.04
CA VAL A 85 -4.62 -7.95 11.67
C VAL A 85 -5.28 -9.06 12.48
N ASN A 86 -5.11 -10.32 12.09
CA ASN A 86 -5.73 -11.48 12.76
C ASN A 86 -7.24 -11.30 13.03
N ASP A 87 -7.98 -10.91 11.99
CA ASP A 87 -9.43 -10.63 12.01
C ASP A 87 -9.88 -9.36 12.76
N VAL A 88 -8.96 -8.62 13.38
CA VAL A 88 -9.25 -7.30 13.96
C VAL A 88 -9.05 -6.22 12.91
N LEU A 89 -10.09 -5.43 12.65
CA LEU A 89 -10.02 -4.32 11.69
C LEU A 89 -9.13 -3.20 12.26
N VAL A 90 -8.19 -2.72 11.45
CA VAL A 90 -7.34 -1.57 11.79
C VAL A 90 -8.16 -0.28 11.64
N GLU A 91 -8.12 0.59 12.65
CA GLU A 91 -8.92 1.82 12.69
C GLU A 91 -8.43 2.90 11.71
N SER A 92 -7.13 2.91 11.41
CA SER A 92 -6.50 3.84 10.47
C SER A 92 -5.50 3.13 9.56
N LEU A 93 -5.41 3.57 8.30
CA LEU A 93 -4.53 2.95 7.31
C LEU A 93 -3.15 3.62 7.20
N ASP A 94 -2.77 4.43 8.19
CA ASP A 94 -1.38 4.85 8.33
C ASP A 94 -0.50 3.68 8.79
N ILE A 95 0.75 3.71 8.33
CA ILE A 95 1.68 2.61 8.53
C ILE A 95 2.04 2.39 10.01
N ASP A 96 2.01 3.46 10.81
CA ASP A 96 2.37 3.41 12.22
C ASP A 96 1.30 2.65 13.01
N THR A 97 0.01 2.95 12.76
CA THR A 97 -1.13 2.24 13.36
C THR A 97 -1.14 0.77 12.95
N ILE A 98 -0.92 0.47 11.67
CA ILE A 98 -0.86 -0.92 11.19
C ILE A 98 0.27 -1.68 11.90
N ASN A 99 1.46 -1.08 12.02
CA ASN A 99 2.59 -1.72 12.70
C ASN A 99 2.30 -1.94 14.20
N ALA A 100 1.67 -0.96 14.87
CA ALA A 100 1.29 -1.10 16.27
C ALA A 100 0.30 -2.25 16.50
N ASP A 101 -0.71 -2.39 15.63
CA ASP A 101 -1.68 -3.48 15.69
C ASP A 101 -1.04 -4.85 15.42
N ILE A 102 -0.08 -4.91 14.48
CA ILE A 102 0.73 -6.10 14.26
C ILE A 102 1.49 -6.45 15.53
N ASP A 103 2.24 -5.52 16.12
CA ASP A 103 3.04 -5.73 17.32
C ASP A 103 2.18 -6.19 18.51
N ALA A 104 0.99 -5.61 18.69
CA ALA A 104 0.02 -6.06 19.68
C ALA A 104 -0.42 -7.51 19.45
N ALA A 105 -0.68 -7.89 18.19
CA ALA A 105 -1.00 -9.27 17.84
C ALA A 105 0.18 -10.24 18.04
N ILE A 106 1.42 -9.78 17.83
CA ILE A 106 2.65 -10.51 18.15
C ILE A 106 2.81 -10.72 19.66
N ALA A 107 2.48 -9.71 20.48
CA ALA A 107 2.56 -9.82 21.93
C ALA A 107 1.54 -10.85 22.45
N LEU A 108 0.29 -10.75 21.98
CA LEU A 108 -0.82 -11.65 22.33
C LEU A 108 -0.50 -13.13 22.01
N ARG A 109 0.05 -13.43 20.83
CA ARG A 109 0.42 -14.83 20.49
C ARG A 109 1.58 -15.37 21.35
N SER A 110 2.43 -14.48 21.86
CA SER A 110 3.65 -14.85 22.59
C SER A 110 3.40 -14.99 24.10
N GLY A 111 2.18 -14.73 24.58
CA GLY A 111 1.87 -14.68 26.01
C GLY A 111 2.59 -13.52 26.74
N ALA A 112 3.19 -12.61 25.98
CA ALA A 112 3.72 -11.37 26.50
C ALA A 112 2.53 -10.43 26.65
N THR A 113 1.96 -10.38 27.86
CA THR A 113 1.06 -9.28 28.22
C THR A 113 1.83 -7.99 28.01
N PRO A 114 1.42 -7.07 27.10
CA PRO A 114 1.99 -5.75 27.13
C PRO A 114 1.71 -5.20 28.53
N GLU A 115 2.76 -4.79 29.26
CA GLU A 115 2.53 -4.04 30.50
C GLU A 115 1.49 -2.96 30.21
N PRO A 116 0.48 -2.77 31.07
CA PRO A 116 -0.42 -1.65 30.89
C PRO A 116 0.44 -0.40 30.95
N THR A 117 0.62 0.29 29.82
CA THR A 117 1.05 1.68 29.83
C THR A 117 0.02 2.40 30.67
N SER A 118 0.40 2.68 31.92
CA SER A 118 -0.38 3.35 32.93
C SER A 118 -0.60 4.81 32.51
N GLU A 119 -1.44 5.03 31.51
CA GLU A 119 -1.90 6.34 31.08
C GLU A 119 -3.43 6.44 31.31
N ALA A 120 -3.83 6.17 32.55
CA ALA A 120 -5.17 6.47 33.04
C ALA A 120 -5.15 6.67 34.57
N ALA A 121 -4.47 7.72 35.04
CA ALA A 121 -4.76 8.36 36.31
C ALA A 121 -4.14 9.76 36.32
N SER A 122 -4.97 10.75 36.68
CA SER A 122 -4.68 12.21 36.73
C SER A 122 -4.87 12.88 35.37
N GLU A 123 -5.86 13.72 35.08
CA GLU A 123 -6.71 14.56 35.92
C GLU A 123 -8.06 14.78 35.21
N SER A 124 -9.14 14.43 35.89
CA SER A 124 -10.43 15.09 35.68
C SER A 124 -10.59 16.12 36.79
N THR A 125 -10.86 17.37 36.39
CA THR A 125 -11.44 18.45 37.20
C THR A 125 -10.46 19.31 38.01
N ALA A 126 -9.97 20.42 37.42
CA ALA A 126 -10.18 21.78 37.92
C ALA A 126 -9.45 22.83 37.06
N GLU A 127 -10.18 23.54 36.22
CA GLU A 127 -9.89 24.93 35.87
C GLU A 127 -11.09 25.79 36.31
N PRO A 128 -11.01 27.12 36.44
CA PRO A 128 -9.83 28.00 36.48
C PRO A 128 -9.94 29.09 37.58
N THR A 129 -8.85 29.59 38.18
CA THR A 129 -8.80 31.03 38.61
C THR A 129 -7.39 31.52 38.96
N SER A 130 -6.98 32.56 38.22
CA SER A 130 -6.26 33.78 38.63
C SER A 130 -4.94 33.73 39.41
N GLU A 131 -4.00 34.49 38.86
CA GLU A 131 -2.96 35.28 39.54
C GLU A 131 -1.77 34.54 40.14
N ALA A 132 -0.71 34.46 39.33
CA ALA A 132 0.60 34.97 39.75
C ALA A 132 1.39 35.42 38.52
N ALA A 133 1.18 36.68 38.14
CA ALA A 133 2.20 37.44 37.42
C ALA A 133 3.37 37.65 38.37
N SER A 134 4.55 37.14 38.03
CA SER A 134 5.84 37.67 38.48
C SER A 134 6.94 37.06 37.62
N GLU A 135 7.30 37.83 36.60
CA GLU A 135 8.64 38.00 36.04
C GLU A 135 9.72 37.00 36.48
N SER A 136 10.17 36.17 35.54
CA SER A 136 11.57 35.77 35.51
C SER A 136 12.12 36.01 34.11
N THR A 137 12.68 37.21 33.97
CA THR A 137 13.54 37.67 32.91
C THR A 137 14.85 36.88 32.95
N ALA A 138 15.15 36.11 31.90
CA ALA A 138 16.51 35.80 31.44
C ALA A 138 16.49 35.02 30.11
N GLU A 139 16.36 35.72 28.98
CA GLU A 139 17.17 35.42 27.80
C GLU A 139 18.59 35.97 28.02
N PRO A 140 19.64 35.61 27.25
CA PRO A 140 19.71 34.70 26.09
C PRO A 140 20.86 33.67 26.21
N THR A 141 21.02 32.74 25.27
CA THR A 141 22.28 32.50 24.51
C THR A 141 22.02 31.50 23.39
N VAL A 142 22.14 32.02 22.17
CA VAL A 142 22.30 31.32 20.89
C VAL A 142 23.50 30.37 20.90
N GLU A 143 23.33 29.14 20.42
CA GLU A 143 24.22 28.49 19.44
C GLU A 143 23.47 27.31 18.77
N PRO A 144 23.02 27.43 17.51
CA PRO A 144 22.70 26.25 16.70
C PRO A 144 24.01 25.67 16.17
N THR A 145 24.43 24.50 16.65
CA THR A 145 25.55 23.79 16.03
C THR A 145 25.08 23.27 14.66
N THR A 146 25.41 24.04 13.64
CA THR A 146 25.39 23.64 12.24
C THR A 146 26.44 22.55 12.03
N GLU A 147 26.03 21.36 11.61
CA GLU A 147 26.76 20.55 10.62
C GLU A 147 25.77 19.58 9.95
N PRO A 148 25.19 19.93 8.79
CA PRO A 148 24.73 18.92 7.85
C PRO A 148 25.96 18.35 7.14
N THR A 149 26.27 17.08 7.37
CA THR A 149 27.30 16.39 6.58
C THR A 149 26.77 16.24 5.15
N THR A 150 27.19 17.16 4.29
CA THR A 150 27.05 17.07 2.84
C THR A 150 28.03 16.03 2.31
N GLU A 151 27.53 14.94 1.74
CA GLU A 151 28.07 14.34 0.52
C GLU A 151 26.98 13.47 -0.15
N PRO A 152 26.22 13.99 -1.13
CA PRO A 152 25.64 13.14 -2.15
C PRO A 152 26.73 12.79 -3.16
N THR A 153 27.11 11.51 -3.23
CA THR A 153 27.95 11.00 -4.32
C THR A 153 27.18 11.15 -5.64
N THR A 154 27.59 12.11 -6.43
CA THR A 154 27.22 12.26 -7.84
C THR A 154 27.97 11.24 -8.69
N ALA A 155 27.23 10.35 -9.34
CA ALA A 155 27.57 9.84 -10.68
C ALA A 155 26.32 9.19 -11.30
N PRO A 156 25.54 9.91 -12.13
CA PRO A 156 24.77 9.26 -13.17
C PRO A 156 25.73 8.80 -14.27
N THR A 157 25.75 7.50 -14.57
CA THR A 157 26.39 7.01 -15.80
C THR A 157 25.48 7.36 -16.97
N ASP A 158 25.94 8.31 -17.78
CA ASP A 158 25.48 8.51 -19.15
C ASP A 158 25.68 7.22 -19.96
N GLU A 159 24.61 6.68 -20.55
CA GLU A 159 24.54 6.48 -22.01
C GLU A 159 23.11 6.05 -22.43
N PRO A 160 22.29 6.93 -23.03
CA PRO A 160 21.19 6.51 -23.87
C PRO A 160 21.71 6.26 -25.29
N THR A 161 21.84 5.00 -25.69
CA THR A 161 22.10 4.67 -27.10
C THR A 161 20.82 4.91 -27.91
N ALA A 162 20.64 6.14 -28.37
CA ALA A 162 19.68 6.45 -29.42
C ALA A 162 20.21 5.89 -30.75
N GLN A 163 19.59 4.83 -31.27
CA GLN A 163 19.70 4.49 -32.68
C GLN A 163 18.42 4.94 -33.39
N PRO A 164 18.47 5.95 -34.27
CA PRO A 164 17.39 6.26 -35.17
C PRO A 164 17.40 5.24 -36.33
N THR A 165 16.29 4.52 -36.54
CA THR A 165 16.04 3.81 -37.81
C THR A 165 15.13 4.68 -38.67
N PRO A 166 15.54 5.06 -39.90
CA PRO A 166 14.70 5.81 -40.81
C PRO A 166 13.62 4.92 -41.46
N GLU A 167 12.35 5.36 -41.38
CA GLU A 167 11.40 5.21 -42.50
C GLU A 167 11.87 6.12 -43.66
N PRO A 168 11.58 5.86 -44.95
CA PRO A 168 10.31 5.29 -45.44
C PRO A 168 10.45 4.27 -46.60
N THR A 169 9.40 3.52 -46.89
CA THR A 169 9.13 3.07 -48.27
C THR A 169 7.62 3.05 -48.51
N ASP A 170 7.19 4.11 -49.18
CA ASP A 170 5.98 4.19 -49.99
C ASP A 170 5.97 3.06 -51.04
N GLY A 171 4.82 2.41 -51.24
CA GLY A 171 4.71 1.35 -52.23
C GLY A 171 3.41 0.55 -52.20
N GLY A 172 2.35 1.09 -52.79
CA GLY A 172 1.29 0.32 -53.48
C GLY A 172 -0.01 0.09 -52.74
#